data_AF-A0A1V3J663-F1
#
_entry.id   AF-A0A1V3J663-F1
#
_cell.length_a   1.000
_cell.length_b   1.000
_cell.length_c   1.000
_cell.angle_alpha   90.00
_cell.angle_beta   90.00
_cell.angle_gamma   90.00
#
_symmetry.space_group_name_H-M   'P 1'
#
loop_
_entity.id
_entity.type
_entity.pdbx_description
1 polymer ?
#
loop_
_entity_poly.entity_id
_entity_poly.type
_entity_poly.pdbx_seq_one_letter_code
_entity_poly.pdbx_strand_id
1 'polypeptide(L)'
;MKELIKNIEQWAEDRNLINGSTPQKQMLKLMEEFGELCGGIAKNKPEVIKDSIGDCFVVLVILNTQYRRRAANPENDFHPNMLIPNWLYNSKHIDDAMMIALSHFSACYKGGWLPMDWDIHNSVEALQNIANLNGMDIQECVWHAYDQIKDRKGKMIDGVFVKEGDLEND
;
A
#
# COMPACT_ATOMS: atom_id res chain seq x y z
N MET A 1 6.36 11.12 -7.74
CA MET A 1 5.25 10.22 -7.35
C MET A 1 4.61 9.49 -8.54
N LYS A 2 4.02 10.18 -9.54
CA LYS A 2 3.31 9.54 -10.67
C LYS A 2 4.10 8.42 -11.38
N GLU A 3 5.38 8.66 -11.64
CA GLU A 3 6.23 7.66 -12.28
C GLU A 3 6.49 6.44 -11.39
N LEU A 4 6.66 6.64 -10.08
CA LEU A 4 6.82 5.55 -9.12
C LEU A 4 5.57 4.68 -9.06
N ILE A 5 4.38 5.29 -9.05
CA ILE A 5 3.11 4.56 -9.10
C ILE A 5 3.07 3.65 -10.34
N LYS A 6 3.38 4.20 -11.54
CA LYS A 6 3.42 3.41 -12.78
C LYS A 6 4.43 2.27 -12.72
N ASN A 7 5.60 2.52 -12.14
CA ASN A 7 6.63 1.50 -12.00
C ASN A 7 6.19 0.37 -11.05
N ILE A 8 5.49 0.69 -9.97
CA ILE A 8 4.90 -0.30 -9.05
C ILE A 8 3.78 -1.07 -9.75
N GLU A 9 2.89 -0.39 -10.48
CA GLU A 9 1.83 -1.05 -11.27
C GLU A 9 2.45 -2.04 -12.26
N GLN A 10 3.45 -1.63 -13.03
CA GLN A 10 4.13 -2.49 -14.00
C GLN A 10 4.82 -3.69 -13.31
N TRP A 11 5.53 -3.45 -12.21
CA TRP A 11 6.15 -4.52 -11.43
C TRP A 11 5.11 -5.54 -10.94
N ALA A 12 3.95 -5.08 -10.48
CA ALA A 12 2.88 -5.95 -10.02
C ALA A 12 2.25 -6.77 -11.15
N GLU A 13 2.08 -6.19 -12.34
CA GLU A 13 1.63 -6.91 -13.54
C GLU A 13 2.63 -7.99 -13.95
N ASP A 14 3.92 -7.63 -14.05
CA ASP A 14 4.99 -8.54 -14.46
C ASP A 14 5.10 -9.76 -13.54
N ARG A 15 4.73 -9.59 -12.26
CA ARG A 15 4.74 -10.66 -11.25
C ARG A 15 3.40 -11.31 -11.01
N ASN A 16 2.42 -11.04 -11.87
CA ASN A 16 1.09 -11.61 -11.82
C ASN A 16 0.38 -11.37 -10.46
N LEU A 17 0.69 -10.25 -9.78
CA LEU A 17 -0.01 -9.86 -8.55
C LEU A 17 -1.42 -9.34 -8.84
N ILE A 18 -1.65 -8.78 -10.03
CA ILE A 18 -2.96 -8.22 -10.38
C ILE A 18 -4.00 -9.31 -10.64
N ASN A 19 -3.65 -10.36 -11.40
CA ASN A 19 -4.59 -11.45 -11.73
C ASN A 19 -4.36 -12.71 -10.90
N GLY A 20 -3.12 -12.97 -10.49
CA GLY A 20 -2.75 -14.13 -9.68
C GLY A 20 -2.99 -13.95 -8.19
N SER A 21 -3.32 -12.74 -7.71
CA SER A 21 -3.74 -12.48 -6.32
C SER A 21 -5.18 -11.96 -6.25
N THR A 22 -5.66 -11.71 -5.03
CA THR A 22 -7.00 -11.16 -4.78
C THR A 22 -6.93 -9.97 -3.81
N PRO A 23 -7.90 -9.05 -3.85
CA PRO A 23 -7.97 -7.96 -2.87
C PRO A 23 -8.01 -8.45 -1.43
N GLN A 24 -8.59 -9.63 -1.18
CA GLN A 24 -8.54 -10.28 0.14
C GLN A 24 -7.10 -10.57 0.57
N LYS A 25 -6.29 -11.18 -0.30
CA LYS A 25 -4.89 -11.50 -0.02
C LYS A 25 -4.05 -10.23 0.11
N GLN A 26 -4.30 -9.24 -0.74
CA GLN A 26 -3.63 -7.95 -0.64
C GLN A 26 -4.03 -7.19 0.63
N MET A 27 -5.26 -7.31 1.11
CA MET A 27 -5.67 -6.73 2.39
C MET A 27 -4.94 -7.38 3.57
N LEU A 28 -4.76 -8.70 3.55
CA LEU A 28 -3.94 -9.40 4.56
C LEU A 28 -2.49 -8.90 4.52
N LYS A 29 -1.92 -8.71 3.32
CA LYS A 29 -0.57 -8.15 3.16
C LYS A 29 -0.51 -6.70 3.67
N LEU A 30 -1.50 -5.86 3.38
CA LEU A 30 -1.56 -4.49 3.91
C LEU A 30 -1.58 -4.48 5.44
N MET A 31 -2.32 -5.39 6.07
CA MET A 31 -2.36 -5.50 7.54
C MET A 31 -1.05 -6.00 8.14
N GLU A 32 -0.33 -6.88 7.43
CA GLU A 32 1.03 -7.31 7.79
C GLU A 32 1.98 -6.10 7.80
N GLU A 33 2.07 -5.36 6.69
CA GLU A 33 2.92 -4.16 6.59
C GLU A 33 2.54 -3.08 7.61
N PHE A 34 1.24 -2.90 7.86
CA PHE A 34 0.76 -1.96 8.88
C PHE A 34 1.13 -2.42 10.29
N GLY A 35 1.17 -3.73 10.55
CA GLY A 35 1.65 -4.29 11.82
C GLY A 35 3.14 -4.00 12.04
N GLU A 36 3.95 -4.09 10.98
CA GLU A 36 5.36 -3.68 11.02
C GLU A 36 5.51 -2.18 11.31
N LEU A 37 4.69 -1.34 10.66
CA LEU A 37 4.63 0.10 10.93
C LEU A 37 4.29 0.39 12.39
N CYS A 38 3.26 -0.28 12.94
CA CYS A 38 2.90 -0.18 14.35
C CYS A 38 4.08 -0.55 15.26
N GLY A 39 4.80 -1.63 14.94
CA GLY A 39 5.99 -2.06 15.66
C GLY A 39 7.15 -1.07 15.56
N GLY A 40 7.34 -0.45 14.40
CA GLY A 40 8.32 0.61 14.16
C GLY A 40 8.06 1.84 15.02
N ILE A 41 6.82 2.32 15.04
CA ILE A 41 6.38 3.46 15.85
C ILE A 41 6.53 3.16 17.33
N ALA A 42 6.00 2.04 17.81
CA ALA A 42 6.03 1.69 19.23
C ALA A 42 7.47 1.56 19.79
N LYS A 43 8.44 1.24 18.93
CA LYS A 43 9.85 1.05 19.29
C LYS A 43 10.75 2.20 18.85
N ASN A 44 10.19 3.29 18.30
CA ASN A 44 10.92 4.43 17.75
C ASN A 44 12.03 4.03 16.76
N LYS A 45 11.70 3.17 15.79
CA LYS A 45 12.64 2.68 14.76
C LYS A 45 12.39 3.38 13.42
N PRO A 46 13.06 4.51 13.12
CA PRO A 46 12.77 5.31 11.93
C PRO A 46 12.93 4.55 10.61
N GLU A 47 13.95 3.70 10.49
CA GLU A 47 14.15 2.90 9.28
C GLU A 47 12.99 1.92 9.03
N VAL A 48 12.46 1.29 10.09
CA VAL A 48 11.29 0.40 9.98
C VAL A 48 10.04 1.20 9.62
N ILE A 49 9.85 2.37 10.22
CA ILE A 49 8.71 3.24 9.90
C ILE A 49 8.75 3.65 8.42
N LYS A 50 9.92 4.05 7.92
CA LYS A 50 10.12 4.43 6.52
C LYS A 50 9.79 3.29 5.55
N ASP A 51 10.32 2.11 5.84
CA ASP A 51 10.10 0.88 5.07
C ASP A 51 8.62 0.52 5.02
N SER A 52 7.99 0.35 6.19
CA SER A 52 6.59 -0.08 6.30
C SER A 52 5.59 0.94 5.72
N ILE A 53 5.87 2.25 5.76
CA ILE A 53 5.04 3.25 5.05
C ILE A 53 5.09 3.01 3.55
N GLY A 54 6.29 2.80 3.00
CA GLY A 54 6.50 2.52 1.59
C GLY A 54 5.83 1.21 1.16
N ASP A 55 5.98 0.15 1.96
CA ASP A 55 5.39 -1.16 1.67
C ASP A 55 3.86 -1.14 1.75
N CYS A 56 3.28 -0.45 2.74
CA CYS A 56 1.83 -0.20 2.76
C CYS A 56 1.37 0.50 1.47
N PHE A 57 2.10 1.51 1.02
CA PHE A 57 1.77 2.24 -0.22
C PHE A 57 1.86 1.33 -1.45
N VAL A 58 2.89 0.49 -1.57
CA VAL A 58 3.01 -0.50 -2.66
C VAL A 58 1.77 -1.40 -2.70
N VAL A 59 1.32 -1.91 -1.56
CA VAL A 59 0.11 -2.75 -1.49
C VAL A 59 -1.14 -1.96 -1.90
N LEU A 60 -1.27 -0.70 -1.49
CA LEU A 60 -2.38 0.17 -1.90
C LEU A 60 -2.41 0.42 -3.41
N VAL A 61 -1.24 0.57 -4.06
CA VAL A 61 -1.15 0.66 -5.53
C VAL A 61 -1.70 -0.61 -6.17
N ILE A 62 -1.28 -1.79 -5.68
CA ILE A 62 -1.71 -3.09 -6.21
C ILE A 62 -3.23 -3.27 -6.03
N LEU A 63 -3.75 -2.98 -4.83
CA LEU A 63 -5.18 -3.01 -4.54
C LEU A 63 -5.96 -2.10 -5.48
N ASN A 64 -5.51 -0.87 -5.66
CA ASN A 64 -6.13 0.09 -6.57
C ASN A 64 -6.20 -0.45 -8.01
N THR A 65 -5.10 -1.02 -8.52
CA THR A 65 -5.07 -1.62 -9.86
C THR A 65 -6.03 -2.80 -9.97
N GLN A 66 -6.09 -3.67 -8.95
CA GLN A 66 -7.03 -4.80 -8.93
C GLN A 66 -8.49 -4.36 -8.96
N TYR A 67 -8.85 -3.31 -8.22
CA TYR A 67 -10.22 -2.78 -8.20
C TYR A 67 -10.56 -2.05 -9.50
N ARG A 68 -9.63 -1.24 -10.03
CA ARG A 68 -9.81 -0.56 -11.32
C ARG A 68 -10.10 -1.54 -12.46
N ARG A 69 -9.49 -2.72 -12.46
CA ARG A 69 -9.78 -3.79 -13.45
C ARG A 69 -11.14 -4.46 -13.30
N ARG A 70 -11.74 -4.39 -12.11
CA ARG A 70 -13.06 -4.99 -11.82
C ARG A 70 -14.21 -3.99 -11.96
N ALA A 71 -13.89 -2.70 -12.04
CA ALA A 71 -14.89 -1.65 -12.15
C ALA A 71 -15.57 -1.67 -13.53
N ALA A 72 -16.87 -1.36 -13.52
CA ALA A 72 -17.66 -1.31 -14.75
C ALA A 72 -17.32 -0.05 -15.57
N ASN A 73 -16.96 1.06 -14.91
CA ASN A 73 -16.56 2.29 -15.57
C ASN A 73 -15.31 2.91 -14.92
N PRO A 74 -14.12 2.33 -15.17
CA PRO A 74 -12.89 2.74 -14.48
C PRO A 74 -12.52 4.23 -14.63
N GLU A 75 -12.95 4.89 -15.70
CA GLU A 75 -12.65 6.32 -15.93
C GLU A 75 -13.47 7.24 -15.02
N ASN A 76 -14.68 6.83 -14.65
CA ASN A 76 -15.56 7.56 -13.73
C ASN A 76 -15.40 7.09 -12.28
N ASP A 77 -15.09 5.82 -12.10
CA ASP A 77 -14.95 5.15 -10.80
C ASP A 77 -13.53 5.24 -10.25
N PHE A 78 -12.55 5.86 -10.94
CA PHE A 78 -11.19 6.05 -10.42
C PHE A 78 -10.60 7.39 -10.85
N HIS A 79 -10.50 8.32 -9.92
CA HIS A 79 -9.82 9.60 -10.16
C HIS A 79 -8.31 9.42 -10.47
N PRO A 80 -7.74 10.11 -11.48
CA PRO A 80 -6.35 9.91 -11.93
C PRO A 80 -5.26 10.25 -10.90
N ASN A 81 -5.61 11.00 -9.85
CA ASN A 81 -4.69 11.36 -8.77
C ASN A 81 -5.04 10.66 -7.44
N MET A 82 -5.81 9.56 -7.46
CA MET A 82 -6.24 8.87 -6.23
C MET A 82 -5.08 8.46 -5.31
N LEU A 83 -3.94 8.06 -5.87
CA LEU A 83 -2.76 7.63 -5.12
C LEU A 83 -1.75 8.76 -4.85
N ILE A 84 -2.12 10.02 -5.13
CA ILE A 84 -1.27 11.18 -4.88
C ILE A 84 -1.85 11.92 -3.68
N PRO A 85 -1.16 11.93 -2.53
CA PRO A 85 -1.63 12.67 -1.36
C PRO A 85 -1.60 14.17 -1.63
N ASN A 86 -2.58 14.87 -1.06
CA ASN A 86 -2.87 16.29 -1.17
C ASN A 86 -3.01 16.93 0.23
N TRP A 87 -2.43 16.31 1.27
CA TRP A 87 -2.31 16.86 2.62
C TRP A 87 -3.66 17.04 3.33
N LEU A 88 -4.56 16.07 3.15
CA LEU A 88 -5.93 16.14 3.69
C LEU A 88 -5.96 16.03 5.22
N TYR A 89 -5.09 15.18 5.79
CA TYR A 89 -4.99 14.98 7.23
C TYR A 89 -3.78 15.74 7.80
N ASN A 90 -3.99 16.33 8.97
CA ASN A 90 -2.96 17.06 9.71
C ASN A 90 -3.14 16.82 11.22
N SER A 91 -3.06 15.53 11.59
CA SER A 91 -3.17 15.14 13.00
C SER A 91 -1.98 15.70 13.77
N LYS A 92 -2.18 16.04 15.05
CA LYS A 92 -1.09 16.52 15.91
C LYS A 92 -0.37 15.39 16.64
N HIS A 93 -1.00 14.23 16.72
CA HIS A 93 -0.51 13.08 17.46
C HIS A 93 -0.47 11.84 16.58
N ILE A 94 0.55 11.01 16.80
CA ILE A 94 0.82 9.82 15.99
C ILE A 94 -0.25 8.73 16.18
N ASP A 95 -0.78 8.58 17.38
CA ASP A 95 -1.87 7.66 17.71
C ASP A 95 -3.16 8.01 16.94
N ASP A 96 -3.53 9.29 16.86
CA ASP A 96 -4.65 9.75 16.03
C ASP A 96 -4.43 9.39 14.56
N ALA A 97 -3.24 9.66 14.02
CA ALA A 97 -2.91 9.34 12.63
C ALA A 97 -2.96 7.83 12.35
N MET A 98 -2.50 7.01 13.30
CA MET A 98 -2.57 5.55 13.22
C MET A 98 -4.00 5.03 13.24
N MET A 99 -4.87 5.58 14.07
CA MET A 99 -6.29 5.18 14.11
C MET A 99 -7.02 5.57 12.82
N ILE A 100 -6.71 6.74 12.25
CA ILE A 100 -7.23 7.17 10.95
C ILE A 100 -6.79 6.19 9.85
N ALA A 101 -5.50 5.84 9.79
CA ALA A 101 -4.99 4.89 8.82
C ALA A 101 -5.69 3.53 8.92
N LEU A 102 -5.81 2.97 10.14
CA LEU A 102 -6.51 1.71 10.37
C LEU A 102 -7.97 1.75 9.90
N SER A 103 -8.68 2.85 10.15
CA SER A 103 -10.06 3.04 9.70
C SER A 103 -10.18 2.99 8.17
N HIS A 104 -9.31 3.71 7.45
CA HIS A 104 -9.33 3.73 5.99
C HIS A 104 -8.83 2.44 5.34
N PHE A 105 -7.83 1.78 5.95
CA PHE A 105 -7.37 0.47 5.48
C PHE A 105 -8.49 -0.55 5.58
N SER A 106 -9.21 -0.58 6.70
CA SER A 106 -10.41 -1.43 6.87
C SER A 106 -11.48 -1.12 5.80
N ALA A 107 -11.67 0.16 5.46
CA ALA A 107 -12.63 0.58 4.45
C ALA A 107 -12.24 0.15 3.02
N CYS A 108 -10.97 -0.17 2.75
CA CYS A 108 -10.52 -0.70 1.46
C CYS A 108 -11.03 -2.12 1.17
N TYR A 109 -11.65 -2.80 2.15
CA TYR A 109 -12.24 -4.12 1.97
C TYR A 109 -13.62 -4.24 2.65
N LYS A 110 -14.69 -3.92 1.91
CA LYS A 110 -16.08 -3.99 2.41
C LYS A 110 -16.78 -5.29 1.98
N GLY A 111 -16.22 -6.44 2.32
CA GLY A 111 -16.93 -7.72 2.16
C GLY A 111 -17.33 -8.11 0.72
N GLY A 112 -16.51 -7.72 -0.27
CA GLY A 112 -16.71 -8.08 -1.68
C GLY A 112 -17.27 -6.95 -2.56
N TRP A 113 -17.69 -5.83 -1.97
CA TRP A 113 -18.01 -4.61 -2.72
C TRP A 113 -16.73 -3.86 -3.13
N LEU A 114 -16.75 -3.22 -4.29
CA LEU A 114 -15.67 -2.30 -4.68
C LEU A 114 -15.57 -1.18 -3.63
N PRO A 115 -14.36 -0.85 -3.14
CA PRO A 115 -14.21 0.31 -2.29
C PRO A 115 -14.59 1.56 -3.07
N MET A 116 -15.02 2.60 -2.35
CA MET A 116 -15.14 3.91 -3.00
C MET A 116 -13.74 4.44 -3.26
N ASP A 117 -13.57 5.20 -4.34
CA ASP A 117 -12.34 5.94 -4.70
C ASP A 117 -11.64 6.58 -3.50
N TRP A 118 -12.47 7.16 -2.64
CA TRP A 118 -12.03 7.89 -1.46
C TRP A 118 -11.41 6.99 -0.40
N ASP A 119 -11.75 5.70 -0.32
CA ASP A 119 -11.20 4.80 0.70
C ASP A 119 -9.69 4.56 0.47
N ILE A 120 -9.28 4.32 -0.78
CA ILE A 120 -7.86 4.19 -1.15
C ILE A 120 -7.15 5.53 -1.03
N HIS A 121 -7.76 6.62 -1.52
CA HIS A 121 -7.17 7.95 -1.42
C HIS A 121 -6.90 8.35 0.04
N ASN A 122 -7.89 8.19 0.91
CA ASN A 122 -7.76 8.50 2.34
C ASN A 122 -6.73 7.61 3.04
N SER A 123 -6.55 6.37 2.58
CA SER A 123 -5.50 5.48 3.07
C SER A 123 -4.10 6.04 2.76
N VAL A 124 -3.91 6.56 1.55
CA VAL A 124 -2.65 7.23 1.15
C VAL A 124 -2.44 8.53 1.92
N GLU A 125 -3.48 9.35 2.09
CA GLU A 125 -3.43 10.57 2.91
C GLU A 125 -3.06 10.27 4.37
N ALA A 126 -3.57 9.18 4.92
CA ALA A 126 -3.26 8.77 6.29
C ALA A 126 -1.78 8.37 6.42
N LEU A 127 -1.24 7.63 5.45
CA LEU A 127 0.20 7.33 5.39
C LEU A 127 1.06 8.59 5.27
N GLN A 128 0.62 9.58 4.47
CA GLN A 128 1.33 10.86 4.36
C GLN A 128 1.37 11.60 5.70
N ASN A 129 0.25 11.62 6.43
CA ASN A 129 0.16 12.24 7.75
C ASN A 129 1.09 11.54 8.76
N ILE A 130 1.15 10.20 8.73
CA ILE A 130 2.09 9.42 9.56
C ILE A 130 3.54 9.74 9.20
N ALA A 131 3.88 9.79 7.90
CA ALA A 131 5.23 10.14 7.45
C ALA A 131 5.63 11.53 7.96
N ASN A 132 4.75 12.53 7.81
CA ASN A 132 4.99 13.90 8.26
C ASN A 132 5.24 14.00 9.76
N LEU A 133 4.45 13.30 10.57
CA LEU A 133 4.62 13.26 12.03
C LEU A 133 5.95 12.62 12.47
N ASN A 134 6.56 11.80 11.60
CA ASN A 134 7.87 11.21 11.81
C ASN A 134 8.99 11.98 11.08
N GLY A 135 8.71 13.15 10.52
CA GLY A 135 9.69 13.98 9.79
C GLY A 135 10.16 13.35 8.49
N MET A 136 9.34 12.51 7.85
CA MET A 136 9.65 11.78 6.62
C MET A 136 8.83 12.32 5.44
N ASP A 137 9.40 12.20 4.24
CA ASP A 137 8.69 12.44 2.99
C ASP A 137 8.14 11.11 2.46
N ILE A 138 6.82 11.05 2.17
CA ILE A 138 6.20 9.82 1.69
C ILE A 138 6.78 9.36 0.35
N GLN A 139 7.19 10.30 -0.53
CA GLN A 139 7.74 9.92 -1.83
C GLN A 139 9.08 9.21 -1.65
N GLU A 140 9.89 9.61 -0.67
CA GLU A 140 11.10 8.90 -0.30
C GLU A 140 10.82 7.52 0.31
N CYS A 141 9.77 7.37 1.14
CA CYS A 141 9.34 6.06 1.64
C CYS A 141 8.94 5.13 0.50
N VAL A 142 8.11 5.62 -0.44
CA VAL A 142 7.65 4.85 -1.61
C VAL A 142 8.82 4.49 -2.53
N TRP A 143 9.74 5.43 -2.77
CA TRP A 143 10.93 5.15 -3.57
C TRP A 143 11.81 4.08 -2.91
N HIS A 144 11.98 4.13 -1.58
CA HIS A 144 12.74 3.14 -0.83
C HIS A 144 12.15 1.73 -1.00
N ALA A 145 10.84 1.57 -0.77
CA ALA A 145 10.16 0.30 -0.95
C ALA A 145 10.27 -0.20 -2.40
N TYR A 146 10.05 0.68 -3.39
CA TYR A 146 10.19 0.31 -4.80
C TYR A 146 11.61 -0.17 -5.15
N ASP A 147 12.64 0.52 -4.65
CA ASP A 147 14.04 0.17 -4.89
C ASP A 147 14.38 -1.24 -4.39
N GLN A 148 13.77 -1.65 -3.27
CA GLN A 148 13.92 -2.99 -2.73
C GLN A 148 13.17 -4.07 -3.52
N ILE A 149 12.03 -3.75 -4.16
CA ILE A 149 11.20 -4.76 -4.84
C ILE A 149 11.50 -4.91 -6.32
N LYS A 150 11.98 -3.86 -6.99
CA LYS A 150 12.05 -3.78 -8.47
C LYS A 150 12.71 -4.98 -9.14
N ASP A 151 13.76 -5.55 -8.51
CA ASP A 151 14.52 -6.68 -9.03
C ASP A 151 14.21 -8.02 -8.33
N ARG A 152 13.36 -8.02 -7.28
CA ARG A 152 13.05 -9.24 -6.48
C ARG A 152 12.50 -10.31 -7.39
N LYS A 153 13.02 -11.53 -7.40
CA LYS A 153 12.44 -12.68 -8.11
C LYS A 153 11.56 -13.52 -7.19
N GLY A 154 10.62 -14.27 -7.75
CA GLY A 154 9.69 -15.09 -6.98
C GLY A 154 8.59 -15.73 -7.82
N LYS A 155 7.68 -16.44 -7.16
CA LYS A 155 6.55 -17.15 -7.77
C LYS A 155 5.26 -16.89 -7.00
N MET A 156 4.14 -16.95 -7.70
CA MET A 156 2.82 -16.94 -7.07
C MET A 156 2.49 -18.33 -6.52
N ILE A 157 2.15 -18.42 -5.23
CA ILE A 157 1.67 -19.62 -4.54
C ILE A 157 0.41 -19.25 -3.78
N ASP A 158 -0.72 -19.92 -4.06
CA ASP A 158 -2.02 -19.71 -3.41
C ASP A 158 -2.46 -18.24 -3.26
N GLY A 159 -2.19 -17.46 -4.32
CA GLY A 159 -2.55 -16.05 -4.38
C GLY A 159 -1.58 -15.10 -3.68
N VAL A 160 -0.42 -15.58 -3.22
CA VAL A 160 0.62 -14.80 -2.56
C VAL A 160 1.91 -14.86 -3.38
N PHE A 161 2.60 -13.73 -3.50
CA PHE A 161 3.92 -13.70 -4.13
C PHE A 161 4.99 -14.12 -3.12
N VAL A 162 5.64 -15.25 -3.38
CA VAL A 162 6.72 -15.80 -2.54
C VAL A 162 8.05 -15.51 -3.22
N LYS A 163 8.96 -14.84 -2.52
CA LYS A 163 10.29 -14.50 -3.04
C LYS A 163 11.14 -15.75 -3.21
N GLU A 164 12.05 -15.73 -4.18
CA GLU A 164 12.85 -16.90 -4.57
C GLU A 164 13.62 -17.52 -3.40
N GLY A 165 14.18 -16.70 -2.50
CA GLY A 165 14.91 -17.18 -1.32
C GLY A 165 14.05 -17.87 -0.24
N ASP A 166 12.72 -17.71 -0.27
CA ASP A 166 11.82 -18.40 0.66
C ASP A 166 11.30 -19.72 0.07
N LEU A 167 11.42 -19.93 -1.24
CA LEU A 167 10.93 -21.13 -1.93
C LEU A 167 11.72 -22.40 -1.58
N GLU A 168 12.91 -22.27 -1.00
CA GLU A 168 13.79 -23.39 -0.65
C GLU A 168 13.63 -23.88 0.79
N ASN A 169 12.75 -23.26 1.58
CA ASN A 169 12.56 -23.56 3.01
C ASN A 169 11.18 -24.17 3.38
N ASP A 170 10.36 -24.54 2.38
CA ASP A 170 9.10 -25.29 2.52
C ASP A 170 9.18 -26.67 1.83
#